data_AF-A0A961WM61-F1
#
_entry.id   AF-A0A961WM61-F1
#
_cell.length_a   1.000
_cell.length_b   1.000
_cell.length_c   1.000
_cell.angle_alpha   90.00
_cell.angle_beta   90.00
_cell.angle_gamma   90.00
#
_symmetry.space_group_name_H-M   'P 1'
#
loop_
_entity.id
_entity.type
_entity.pdbx_description
1 polymer ?
#
loop_
_entity_poly.entity_id
_entity_poly.type
_entity_poly.pdbx_seq_one_letter_code
_entity_poly.pdbx_strand_id
1 'polypeptide(L)'
;MIRSDIAYAVAVSASLLATAPALGASCWDHNGSVMRLEASGNQRWIYYEEPRDVLWDAGVRQGTLLFEGTNNNGWYSGQSRVFSKYCPGNPQIYAVEGPVSDGQRRITLEGTRDKNRQCSPTGQTVHDVLVFTYLYDC
;
A
#
# COMPACT_ATOMS: atom_id res chain seq x y z
N MET A 1 -8.23 -49.24 58.93
CA MET A 1 -8.47 -47.78 59.05
C MET A 1 -7.60 -47.11 57.99
N ILE A 2 -8.16 -46.85 56.79
CA ILE A 2 -7.44 -46.20 55.67
C ILE A 2 -8.48 -45.36 54.93
N ARG A 3 -8.23 -44.06 54.77
CA ARG A 3 -8.49 -43.31 53.53
C ARG A 3 -7.50 -42.15 53.45
N SER A 4 -6.66 -42.21 52.42
CA SER A 4 -5.74 -41.16 52.00
C SER A 4 -6.43 -40.37 50.89
N ASP A 5 -6.59 -39.06 51.08
CA ASP A 5 -7.10 -38.17 50.04
C ASP A 5 -5.93 -37.54 49.29
N ILE A 6 -5.83 -37.86 48.00
CA ILE A 6 -4.84 -37.32 47.07
C ILE A 6 -5.47 -36.09 46.40
N ALA A 7 -4.91 -34.91 46.65
CA ALA A 7 -5.28 -33.69 45.94
C ALA A 7 -4.61 -33.65 44.56
N TYR A 8 -5.41 -33.59 43.49
CA TYR A 8 -4.93 -33.34 42.13
C TYR A 8 -4.87 -31.83 41.88
N ALA A 9 -3.68 -31.30 41.60
CA ALA A 9 -3.51 -29.93 41.09
C ALA A 9 -3.75 -29.92 39.58
N VAL A 10 -4.78 -29.20 39.13
CA VAL A 10 -5.05 -28.96 37.70
C VAL A 10 -4.27 -27.72 37.28
N ALA A 11 -3.22 -27.89 36.48
CA ALA A 11 -2.50 -26.79 35.86
C ALA A 11 -3.25 -26.34 34.59
N VAL A 12 -3.78 -25.12 34.59
CA VAL A 12 -4.40 -24.50 33.40
C VAL A 12 -3.30 -23.80 32.61
N SER A 13 -2.90 -24.39 31.48
CA SER A 13 -1.96 -23.79 30.55
C SER A 13 -2.68 -22.77 29.66
N ALA A 14 -2.45 -21.47 29.89
CA ALA A 14 -2.92 -20.41 29.01
C ALA A 14 -2.13 -20.42 27.69
N SER A 15 -2.78 -20.83 26.61
CA SER A 15 -2.19 -20.77 25.26
C SER A 15 -2.32 -19.34 24.72
N LEU A 16 -1.21 -18.64 24.53
CA LEU A 16 -1.18 -17.35 23.85
C LEU A 16 -1.49 -17.56 22.36
N LEU A 17 -2.72 -17.21 21.94
CA LEU A 17 -3.06 -17.13 20.52
C LEU A 17 -2.40 -15.89 19.92
N ALA A 18 -1.30 -16.08 19.19
CA ALA A 18 -0.73 -15.02 18.37
C ALA A 18 -1.68 -14.73 17.19
N THR A 19 -2.35 -13.58 17.21
CA THR A 19 -3.13 -13.09 16.07
C THR A 19 -2.16 -12.60 15.00
N ALA A 20 -1.95 -13.41 13.96
CA ALA A 20 -1.24 -12.95 12.76
C ALA A 20 -2.06 -11.82 12.10
N PRO A 21 -1.42 -10.74 11.62
CA PRO A 21 -2.13 -9.72 10.85
C PRO A 21 -2.70 -10.38 9.58
N ALA A 22 -4.00 -10.21 9.34
CA ALA A 22 -4.61 -10.64 8.10
C ALA A 22 -4.04 -9.80 6.95
N LEU A 23 -3.34 -10.43 6.02
CA LEU A 23 -2.93 -9.80 4.77
C LEU A 23 -4.18 -9.62 3.90
N GLY A 24 -4.66 -8.40 3.80
CA GLY A 24 -5.72 -8.04 2.88
C GLY A 24 -5.12 -7.60 1.55
N ALA A 25 -5.33 -8.38 0.49
CA ALA A 25 -5.03 -7.96 -0.88
C ALA A 25 -6.33 -7.54 -1.59
N SER A 26 -6.28 -6.48 -2.38
CA SER A 26 -7.42 -5.99 -3.17
C SER A 26 -6.95 -5.33 -4.47
N CYS A 27 -7.80 -5.32 -5.49
CA CYS A 27 -7.49 -4.75 -6.79
C CYS A 27 -8.14 -3.39 -7.01
N TRP A 28 -7.46 -2.51 -7.74
CA TRP A 28 -7.81 -1.12 -7.92
C TRP A 28 -7.43 -0.64 -9.31
N ASP A 29 -8.27 0.17 -9.96
CA ASP A 29 -7.90 0.93 -11.15
C ASP A 29 -7.12 2.18 -10.74
N HIS A 30 -6.02 2.44 -11.46
CA HIS A 30 -5.33 3.72 -11.45
C HIS A 30 -4.89 4.09 -12.87
N ASN A 31 -5.55 5.09 -13.46
CA ASN A 31 -5.21 5.60 -14.79
C ASN A 31 -5.16 4.51 -15.88
N GLY A 32 -6.03 3.49 -15.78
CA GLY A 32 -6.11 2.37 -16.70
C GLY A 32 -5.05 1.29 -16.48
N SER A 33 -4.40 1.25 -15.32
CA SER A 33 -3.62 0.10 -14.85
C SER A 33 -4.35 -0.59 -13.70
N VAL A 34 -4.27 -1.92 -13.64
CA VAL A 34 -4.70 -2.67 -12.46
C VAL A 34 -3.59 -2.58 -11.41
N MET A 35 -3.97 -2.21 -10.20
CA MET A 35 -3.09 -2.06 -9.05
C MET A 35 -3.51 -3.06 -7.98
N ARG A 36 -2.53 -3.61 -7.27
CA ARG A 36 -2.74 -4.45 -6.10
C ARG A 36 -2.39 -3.68 -4.84
N LEU A 37 -3.37 -3.49 -3.96
CA LEU A 37 -3.16 -2.97 -2.62
C LEU A 37 -2.94 -4.14 -1.66
N GLU A 38 -1.79 -4.15 -1.00
CA GLU A 38 -1.50 -5.04 0.11
C GLU A 38 -1.60 -4.28 1.43
N ALA A 39 -2.22 -4.90 2.43
CA ALA A 39 -2.34 -4.37 3.78
C ALA A 39 -1.79 -5.35 4.82
N SER A 40 -0.98 -4.83 5.74
CA SER A 40 -0.56 -5.55 6.96
C SER A 40 -0.73 -4.59 8.14
N GLY A 41 -1.71 -4.82 9.00
CA GLY A 41 -2.07 -3.85 10.05
C GLY A 41 -2.40 -2.47 9.47
N ASN A 42 -1.66 -1.44 9.87
CA ASN A 42 -1.82 -0.08 9.34
C ASN A 42 -1.01 0.17 8.07
N GLN A 43 -0.07 -0.71 7.72
CA GLN A 43 0.82 -0.52 6.59
C GLN A 43 0.06 -0.81 5.29
N ARG A 44 0.40 -0.04 4.25
CA ARG A 44 -0.22 -0.08 2.94
C ARG A 44 0.86 -0.02 1.88
N TRP A 45 0.75 -0.92 0.91
CA TRP A 45 1.56 -0.89 -0.30
C TRP A 45 0.65 -1.01 -1.51
N ILE A 46 0.93 -0.25 -2.56
CA ILE A 46 0.22 -0.34 -3.83
C ILE A 46 1.23 -0.66 -4.92
N TYR A 47 1.06 -1.81 -5.55
CA TYR A 47 1.89 -2.32 -6.63
C TYR A 47 1.14 -2.30 -7.96
N TYR A 48 1.85 -2.18 -9.07
CA TYR A 48 1.29 -2.47 -10.38
C TYR A 48 1.02 -3.98 -10.51
N GLU A 49 -0.23 -4.37 -10.74
CA GLU A 49 -0.58 -5.75 -11.08
C GLU A 49 -0.55 -5.92 -12.60
N GLU A 50 -1.30 -5.08 -13.32
CA GLU A 50 -1.30 -5.03 -14.77
C GLU A 50 -0.99 -3.59 -15.22
N PRO A 51 0.30 -3.24 -15.42
CA PRO A 51 0.68 -1.91 -15.86
C PRO A 51 0.32 -1.71 -17.34
N ARG A 52 -0.33 -0.59 -17.66
CA ARG A 52 -0.57 -0.19 -19.05
C ARG A 52 0.74 -0.05 -19.84
N ASP A 53 0.71 -0.42 -21.12
CA ASP A 53 1.88 -0.53 -22.00
C ASP A 53 2.76 0.73 -22.05
N VAL A 54 2.15 1.93 -21.99
CA VAL A 54 2.89 3.20 -22.06
C VAL A 54 3.87 3.40 -20.90
N LEU A 55 3.77 2.60 -19.83
CA LEU A 55 4.68 2.66 -18.69
C LEU A 55 5.90 1.73 -18.85
N TRP A 56 5.92 0.86 -19.85
CA TRP A 56 6.98 -0.14 -20.00
C TRP A 56 8.35 0.50 -20.29
N ASP A 57 8.38 1.57 -21.09
CA ASP A 57 9.60 2.35 -21.38
C ASP A 57 10.13 3.09 -20.15
N ALA A 58 9.28 3.33 -19.15
CA ALA A 58 9.67 3.88 -17.85
C ALA A 58 10.18 2.81 -16.86
N GLY A 59 10.25 1.55 -17.30
CA GLY A 59 10.70 0.42 -16.48
C GLY A 59 9.62 -0.16 -15.57
N VAL A 60 8.37 0.27 -15.69
CA VAL A 60 7.28 -0.28 -14.86
C VAL A 60 6.89 -1.66 -15.38
N ARG A 61 6.82 -2.63 -14.46
CA ARG A 61 6.40 -4.01 -14.67
C ARG A 61 5.45 -4.44 -13.54
N GLN A 62 4.80 -5.59 -13.69
CA GLN A 62 4.06 -6.21 -12.59
C GLN A 62 4.96 -6.32 -11.34
N GLY A 63 4.41 -6.02 -10.17
CA GLY A 63 5.12 -5.96 -8.89
C GLY A 63 5.90 -4.66 -8.64
N THR A 64 5.90 -3.71 -9.59
CA THR A 64 6.54 -2.40 -9.34
C THR A 64 5.76 -1.65 -8.26
N LEU A 65 6.44 -1.23 -7.19
CA LEU A 65 5.85 -0.47 -6.10
C LEU A 65 5.57 0.98 -6.55
N LEU A 66 4.30 1.42 -6.48
CA LEU A 66 3.92 2.81 -6.70
C LEU A 66 3.94 3.58 -5.38
N PHE A 67 3.22 3.09 -4.38
CA PHE A 67 3.00 3.76 -3.11
C PHE A 67 3.33 2.84 -1.93
N GLU A 68 3.95 3.40 -0.90
CA GLU A 68 4.08 2.77 0.42
C GLU A 68 3.75 3.78 1.52
N GLY A 69 3.03 3.35 2.54
CA GLY A 69 2.61 4.23 3.61
C GLY A 69 1.81 3.54 4.69
N THR A 70 1.03 4.34 5.40
CA THR A 70 0.18 3.88 6.50
C THR A 70 -1.24 4.42 6.33
N ASN A 71 -2.20 3.65 6.84
CA ASN A 71 -3.58 4.03 7.01
C ASN A 71 -3.84 4.31 8.50
N ASN A 72 -4.24 5.54 8.80
CA ASN A 72 -4.72 5.93 10.11
C ASN A 72 -6.19 6.35 10.00
N ASN A 73 -7.10 5.45 10.40
CA ASN A 73 -8.54 5.69 10.42
C ASN A 73 -9.13 6.21 9.09
N GLY A 74 -8.68 5.64 7.96
CA GLY A 74 -9.14 6.03 6.63
C GLY A 74 -8.36 7.20 6.02
N TRP A 75 -7.29 7.66 6.65
CA TRP A 75 -6.35 8.61 6.06
C TRP A 75 -5.04 7.91 5.73
N TYR A 76 -4.67 7.90 4.45
CA TYR A 76 -3.41 7.31 3.99
C TYR A 76 -2.34 8.40 3.99
N SER A 77 -1.13 8.06 4.46
CA SER A 77 0.04 8.94 4.40
C SER A 77 1.29 8.13 4.11
N GLY A 78 2.13 8.59 3.20
CA GLY A 78 3.32 7.87 2.78
C GLY A 78 4.05 8.50 1.60
N GLN A 79 4.70 7.66 0.81
CA GLN A 79 5.48 8.06 -0.36
C GLN A 79 4.91 7.42 -1.63
N SER A 80 4.84 8.21 -2.71
CA SER A 80 4.52 7.74 -4.05
C SER A 80 5.71 7.96 -4.99
N ARG A 81 5.65 7.33 -6.17
CA ARG A 81 6.69 7.33 -7.19
C ARG A 81 6.15 7.84 -8.52
N VAL A 82 6.91 8.72 -9.17
CA VAL A 82 6.71 9.08 -10.57
C VAL A 82 7.78 8.42 -11.43
N PHE A 83 7.33 7.59 -12.36
CA PHE A 83 8.18 6.87 -13.31
C PHE A 83 8.35 7.69 -14.60
N SER A 84 9.55 7.64 -15.17
CA SER A 84 9.89 8.37 -16.40
C SER A 84 10.77 7.52 -17.29
N LYS A 85 10.46 7.46 -18.58
CA LYS A 85 11.32 6.82 -19.59
C LYS A 85 12.69 7.47 -19.72
N TYR A 86 12.84 8.71 -19.25
CA TYR A 86 14.12 9.41 -19.21
C TYR A 86 14.97 9.04 -17.97
N CYS A 87 14.37 8.35 -16.99
CA CYS A 87 14.98 7.95 -15.73
C CYS A 87 14.62 6.49 -15.37
N PRO A 88 14.91 5.52 -16.25
CA PRO A 88 14.56 4.13 -15.98
C PRO A 88 15.25 3.66 -14.69
N GLY A 89 14.49 3.01 -13.82
CA GLY A 89 14.96 2.51 -12.52
C GLY A 89 15.18 3.57 -11.43
N ASN A 90 15.01 4.86 -11.75
CA ASN A 90 15.22 5.97 -10.81
C ASN A 90 13.95 6.84 -10.72
N PRO A 91 12.85 6.31 -10.15
CA PRO A 91 11.62 7.09 -10.00
C PRO A 91 11.82 8.26 -9.04
N GLN A 92 11.11 9.36 -9.29
CA GLN A 92 11.03 10.46 -8.33
C GLN A 92 10.10 10.06 -7.19
N ILE A 93 10.61 10.04 -5.96
CA ILE A 93 9.84 9.74 -4.75
C ILE A 93 9.40 11.05 -4.10
N TYR A 94 8.15 11.11 -3.63
CA TYR A 94 7.59 12.28 -2.97
C TYR A 94 6.48 11.91 -2.00
N ALA A 95 6.23 12.77 -1.02
CA ALA A 95 5.19 12.55 -0.02
C ALA A 95 3.80 12.75 -0.63
N VAL A 96 2.89 11.85 -0.27
CA VAL A 96 1.47 11.96 -0.61
C VAL A 96 0.62 11.58 0.59
N GLU A 97 -0.57 12.14 0.67
CA GLU A 97 -1.57 11.75 1.67
C GLU A 97 -2.98 11.99 1.17
N GLY A 98 -3.96 11.37 1.82
CA GLY A 98 -5.36 11.69 1.56
C GLY A 98 -6.33 10.60 2.00
N PRO A 99 -7.63 10.82 1.76
CA PRO A 99 -8.68 9.99 2.34
C PRO A 99 -8.95 8.72 1.53
N VAL A 100 -9.39 7.69 2.27
CA VAL A 100 -10.23 6.61 1.77
C VAL A 100 -11.69 7.03 1.92
N SER A 101 -12.47 6.91 0.85
CA SER A 101 -13.85 7.39 0.77
C SER A 101 -14.74 6.38 0.05
N ASP A 102 -16.01 6.74 -0.15
CA ASP A 102 -17.01 5.94 -0.87
C ASP A 102 -17.15 4.50 -0.37
N GLY A 103 -17.29 4.34 0.94
CA GLY A 103 -17.43 3.01 1.56
C GLY A 103 -16.20 2.13 1.35
N GLN A 104 -14.99 2.71 1.43
CA GLN A 104 -13.71 2.04 1.21
C GLN A 104 -13.41 1.65 -0.24
N ARG A 105 -14.08 2.28 -1.22
CA ARG A 105 -13.91 1.95 -2.65
C ARG A 105 -13.17 3.01 -3.45
N ARG A 106 -12.78 4.11 -2.81
CA ARG A 106 -12.01 5.17 -3.46
C ARG A 106 -10.90 5.67 -2.56
N ILE A 107 -9.68 5.72 -3.07
CA ILE A 107 -8.53 6.35 -2.40
C ILE A 107 -8.12 7.55 -3.26
N THR A 108 -7.98 8.71 -2.65
CA THR A 108 -7.44 9.90 -3.31
C THR A 108 -6.21 10.34 -2.52
N LEU A 109 -5.04 10.29 -3.14
CA LEU A 109 -3.79 10.78 -2.54
C LEU A 109 -3.34 12.03 -3.29
N GLU A 110 -2.90 13.01 -2.55
CA GLU A 110 -2.40 14.27 -3.08
C GLU A 110 -0.99 14.54 -2.59
N GLY A 111 -0.17 15.16 -3.43
CA GLY A 111 1.18 15.55 -3.04
C GLY A 111 1.78 16.52 -4.04
N THR A 112 2.80 17.24 -3.59
CA THR A 112 3.52 18.21 -4.41
C THR A 112 4.96 17.77 -4.55
N ARG A 113 5.49 17.86 -5.76
CA ARG A 113 6.89 17.52 -6.06
C ARG A 113 7.49 18.49 -7.06
N ASP A 114 8.81 18.47 -7.18
CA ASP A 114 9.48 19.18 -8.27
C ASP A 114 9.09 18.58 -9.62
N LYS A 115 8.89 19.46 -10.60
CA LYS A 115 8.90 19.08 -12.00
C LYS A 115 10.34 18.75 -12.38
N ASN A 116 10.56 17.52 -12.81
CA ASN A 116 11.86 17.09 -13.29
C ASN A 116 11.99 17.31 -14.80
N ARG A 117 13.17 17.76 -15.23
CA ARG A 117 13.65 17.64 -16.60
C ARG A 117 14.57 16.44 -16.63
N GLN A 118 14.16 15.38 -17.31
CA GLN A 118 14.78 14.06 -17.16
C GLN A 118 14.82 13.71 -15.66
N CYS A 119 16.01 13.61 -15.06
CA CYS A 119 16.19 13.18 -13.67
C CYS A 119 16.59 14.31 -12.73
N SER A 120 16.53 15.56 -13.20
CA SER A 120 16.96 16.73 -12.43
C SER A 120 15.78 17.66 -12.13
N PRO A 121 15.65 18.17 -10.89
CA PRO A 121 14.61 19.12 -10.53
C PRO A 121 14.80 20.44 -11.27
N THR A 122 13.69 21.05 -11.67
CA THR A 122 13.71 22.36 -12.36
C THR A 122 13.51 23.54 -11.41
N GLY A 123 13.19 23.28 -10.14
CA GLY A 123 12.77 24.29 -9.16
C GLY A 123 11.31 24.76 -9.32
N GLN A 124 10.60 24.28 -10.33
CA GLN A 124 9.14 24.45 -10.45
C GLN A 124 8.45 23.25 -9.81
N THR A 125 7.32 23.45 -9.14
CA THR A 125 6.55 22.38 -8.54
C THR A 125 5.34 21.99 -9.39
N VAL A 126 4.87 20.76 -9.18
CA VAL A 126 3.60 20.24 -9.69
C VAL A 126 2.86 19.56 -8.56
N HIS A 127 1.54 19.76 -8.53
CA HIS A 127 0.63 19.11 -7.61
C HIS A 127 -0.03 17.93 -8.32
N ASP A 128 0.15 16.73 -7.78
CA ASP A 128 -0.39 15.49 -8.32
C ASP A 128 -1.56 15.01 -7.47
N VAL A 129 -2.60 14.50 -8.14
CA VAL A 129 -3.74 13.80 -7.52
C VAL A 129 -3.78 12.39 -8.06
N LEU A 130 -3.68 11.40 -7.17
CA LEU A 130 -3.68 9.99 -7.49
C LEU A 130 -4.99 9.39 -7.00
N VAL A 131 -5.84 9.05 -7.96
CA VAL A 131 -7.12 8.40 -7.69
C VAL A 131 -6.97 6.91 -7.91
N PHE A 132 -7.44 6.12 -6.95
CA PHE A 132 -7.60 4.68 -7.05
C PHE A 132 -9.08 4.34 -6.86
N THR A 133 -9.61 3.51 -7.74
CA THR A 133 -11.00 3.04 -7.66
C THR A 133 -11.01 1.53 -7.50
N TYR A 134 -11.71 1.02 -6.49
CA TYR A 134 -11.77 -0.41 -6.19
C TYR A 134 -12.32 -1.21 -7.37
N LEU A 135 -11.70 -2.36 -7.61
CA LEU A 135 -12.13 -3.37 -8.58
C LEU A 135 -12.57 -4.62 -7.82
N TYR A 136 -13.65 -5.25 -8.29
CA TYR A 136 -14.15 -6.48 -7.69
C TYR A 136 -13.22 -7.66 -7.93
N ASP A 137 -12.51 -7.64 -9.06
CA ASP A 137 -11.58 -8.66 -9.49
C ASP A 137 -10.29 -8.01 -10.01
N CYS A 138 -9.23 -8.79 -9.94
CA CYS A 138 -8.08 -8.68 -10.82
C CYS A 138 -8.38 -9.65 -11.98
#